data_AF-A0A7W7QUL0-F1
#
_entry.id   AF-A0A7W7QUL0-F1
#
_cell.length_a   1.000
_cell.length_b   1.000
_cell.length_c   1.000
_cell.angle_alpha   90.00
_cell.angle_beta   90.00
_cell.angle_gamma   90.00
#
_symmetry.space_group_name_H-M   'P 1'
#
loop_
_entity.id
_entity.type
_entity.pdbx_description
1 polymer ?
#
loop_
_entity_poly.entity_id
_entity_poly.type
_entity_poly.pdbx_seq_one_letter_code
_entity_poly.pdbx_strand_id
1 'polypeptide(L)'
;MPVLEPPAFPFPFFGAGEAGYYMWAEVHVRFAREPSISQRETIAETVPCPLRETVEWCGGRQLTVASGLFLHEILARAYPAAGGERDRVGDDGWLRAAPSRVAALNAAIDDWLRLIHGQCPILLAYRAEDPDAGGTRLSGWHDWSLTRLPDLLDELDGLLDETGHAAAMTRGVMAMARRAGALSGLGAATAGVISWTDGPA
;
A
#
# COMPACT_ATOMS: atom_id res chain seq x y z
N MET A 1 23.71 -7.13 25.89
CA MET A 1 23.02 -5.98 25.26
C MET A 1 21.55 -6.36 25.16
N PRO A 2 20.60 -5.52 25.58
CA PRO A 2 19.20 -5.83 25.34
C PRO A 2 18.97 -5.82 23.82
N VAL A 3 18.44 -6.92 23.31
CA VAL A 3 17.89 -6.99 21.96
C VAL A 3 16.73 -6.00 21.98
N LEU A 4 16.87 -4.87 21.28
CA LEU A 4 15.73 -3.98 21.04
C LEU A 4 14.72 -4.83 20.26
N GLU A 5 13.58 -5.14 20.90
CA GLU A 5 12.48 -5.78 20.19
C GLU A 5 12.18 -4.94 18.93
N PRO A 6 12.08 -5.56 17.75
CA PRO A 6 11.74 -4.82 16.55
C PRO A 6 10.42 -4.08 16.80
N PRO A 7 10.26 -2.84 16.29
CA PRO A 7 9.01 -2.11 16.48
C PRO A 7 7.86 -3.01 16.00
N ALA A 8 6.93 -3.30 16.90
CA ALA A 8 5.80 -4.16 16.59
C ALA A 8 4.94 -3.47 15.53
N PHE A 9 5.06 -3.93 14.29
CA PHE A 9 4.20 -3.48 13.21
C PHE A 9 2.75 -3.88 13.55
N PRO A 10 1.80 -2.92 13.57
CA PRO A 10 0.46 -3.16 14.13
C PRO A 10 -0.44 -4.05 13.26
N PHE A 11 -0.16 -4.10 11.96
CA PHE A 11 -0.89 -4.90 10.96
C PHE A 11 -0.02 -5.06 9.70
N PRO A 12 -0.25 -6.08 8.86
CA PRO A 12 0.46 -6.25 7.59
C PRO A 12 0.25 -5.08 6.63
N PHE A 13 1.34 -4.49 6.13
CA PHE A 13 1.36 -3.48 5.09
C PHE A 13 2.25 -3.93 3.92
N PHE A 14 1.63 -4.46 2.88
CA PHE A 14 2.31 -4.87 1.66
C PHE A 14 2.63 -3.65 0.78
N GLY A 15 3.84 -3.60 0.21
CA GLY A 15 4.33 -2.42 -0.50
C GLY A 15 4.81 -1.29 0.40
N ALA A 16 4.92 -1.49 1.72
CA ALA A 16 5.46 -0.51 2.65
C ALA A 16 6.92 -0.14 2.33
N GLY A 17 7.28 1.13 2.53
CA GLY A 17 8.63 1.65 2.26
C GLY A 17 8.61 2.95 1.46
N GLU A 18 9.68 3.20 0.72
CA GLU A 18 9.80 4.41 -0.10
C GLU A 18 9.50 4.09 -1.57
N ALA A 19 8.26 4.35 -1.96
CA ALA A 19 7.85 4.19 -3.35
C ALA A 19 8.42 5.33 -4.21
N GLY A 20 8.92 4.97 -5.40
CA GLY A 20 8.96 5.91 -6.49
C GLY A 20 7.54 6.26 -6.88
N TYR A 21 7.26 7.55 -7.06
CA TYR A 21 6.00 8.01 -7.63
C TYR A 21 6.29 8.69 -8.95
N TYR A 22 5.58 8.26 -9.99
CA TYR A 22 5.67 8.88 -11.31
C TYR A 22 4.34 9.53 -11.68
N MET A 23 3.24 8.77 -11.78
CA MET A 23 1.94 9.35 -12.13
C MET A 23 0.94 9.42 -10.98
N TRP A 24 0.84 8.38 -10.16
CA TRP A 24 -0.22 8.23 -9.17
C TRP A 24 0.29 7.48 -7.93
N ALA A 25 -0.50 7.53 -6.86
CA ALA A 25 -0.34 6.71 -5.67
C ALA A 25 -1.71 6.16 -5.27
N GLU A 26 -1.75 4.88 -4.90
CA GLU A 26 -2.98 4.20 -4.49
C GLU A 26 -2.68 3.31 -3.28
N VAL A 27 -3.55 3.40 -2.27
CA VAL A 27 -3.48 2.61 -1.05
C VAL A 27 -4.83 1.95 -0.81
N HIS A 28 -4.79 0.64 -0.65
CA HIS A 28 -5.91 -0.21 -0.27
C HIS A 28 -5.79 -0.55 1.21
N VAL A 29 -6.92 -0.51 1.91
CA VAL A 29 -7.02 -0.87 3.32
C VAL A 29 -8.22 -1.79 3.50
N ARG A 30 -7.98 -2.97 4.06
CA ARG A 30 -9.04 -3.86 4.50
C ARG A 30 -9.11 -3.88 6.01
N PHE A 31 -10.29 -3.59 6.56
CA PHE A 31 -10.52 -3.59 8.00
C PHE A 31 -10.92 -4.99 8.50
N ALA A 32 -10.53 -5.33 9.72
CA ALA A 32 -10.87 -6.60 10.38
C ALA A 32 -12.37 -6.74 10.66
N ARG A 33 -13.07 -5.60 10.78
CA ARG A 33 -14.53 -5.50 10.85
C ARG A 33 -15.00 -4.30 10.04
N GLU A 34 -16.30 -4.24 9.74
CA GLU A 34 -16.87 -3.06 9.10
C GLU A 34 -16.73 -1.83 10.04
N PRO A 35 -16.13 -0.71 9.58
CA PRO A 35 -16.12 0.53 10.34
C PRO A 35 -17.53 1.11 10.43
N SER A 36 -17.88 1.72 11.56
CA SER A 36 -19.13 2.48 11.69
C SER A 36 -19.13 3.72 10.77
N ILE A 37 -20.30 4.31 10.54
CA ILE A 37 -20.43 5.56 9.76
C ILE A 37 -19.50 6.66 10.30
N SER A 38 -19.52 6.90 11.61
CA SER A 38 -18.66 7.88 12.27
C SER A 38 -17.15 7.57 12.13
N GLN A 39 -16.78 6.29 12.15
CA GLN A 39 -15.40 5.87 11.90
C GLN A 39 -15.02 6.15 10.44
N ARG A 40 -15.89 5.85 9.47
CA ARG A 40 -15.64 6.11 8.04
C ARG A 40 -15.45 7.59 7.76
N GLU A 41 -16.27 8.46 8.35
CA GLU A 41 -16.15 9.91 8.24
C GLU A 41 -14.78 10.38 8.78
N THR A 42 -14.42 9.97 10.00
CA THR A 42 -13.13 10.29 10.60
C THR A 42 -11.95 9.80 9.76
N ILE A 43 -12.04 8.59 9.21
CA ILE A 43 -11.01 7.99 8.35
C ILE A 43 -10.86 8.80 7.05
N ALA A 44 -11.97 9.19 6.42
CA ALA A 44 -11.97 9.98 5.19
C ALA A 44 -11.40 11.39 5.39
N GLU A 45 -11.72 12.05 6.49
CA GLU A 45 -11.23 13.40 6.82
C GLU A 45 -9.71 13.45 7.08
N THR A 46 -9.14 12.32 7.50
CA THR A 46 -7.73 12.20 7.89
C THR A 46 -6.83 11.64 6.79
N VAL A 47 -7.37 11.23 5.63
CA VAL A 47 -6.59 10.79 4.46
C VAL A 47 -5.51 11.83 4.13
N PRO A 48 -4.25 11.46 3.82
CA PRO A 48 -3.23 12.42 3.39
C PRO A 48 -3.71 13.21 2.17
N CYS A 49 -3.55 14.54 2.18
CA CYS A 49 -4.09 15.41 1.12
C CYS A 49 -3.81 14.92 -0.30
N PRO A 50 -2.60 14.40 -0.64
CA PRO A 50 -2.35 13.88 -1.98
C PRO A 50 -3.18 12.67 -2.41
N LEU A 51 -3.75 11.91 -1.46
CA LEU A 51 -4.56 10.71 -1.70
C LEU A 51 -6.07 10.97 -1.59
N ARG A 52 -6.50 12.24 -1.46
CA ARG A 52 -7.92 12.58 -1.22
C ARG A 52 -8.77 12.64 -2.48
N GLU A 53 -8.18 12.52 -3.66
CA GLU A 53 -8.92 12.64 -4.92
C GLU A 53 -9.91 11.49 -5.08
N THR A 54 -9.51 10.30 -4.66
CA THR A 54 -10.38 9.13 -4.57
C THR A 54 -10.41 8.65 -3.13
N VAL A 55 -11.59 8.53 -2.55
CA VAL A 55 -11.82 7.90 -1.23
C VAL A 55 -13.07 7.02 -1.37
N GLU A 56 -12.86 5.75 -1.67
CA GLU A 56 -13.94 4.83 -2.05
C GLU A 56 -14.08 3.69 -1.05
N TRP A 57 -15.29 3.52 -0.51
CA TRP A 57 -15.65 2.39 0.33
C TRP A 57 -16.30 1.29 -0.52
N CYS A 58 -15.84 0.04 -0.37
CA CYS A 58 -16.36 -1.12 -1.08
C CYS A 58 -16.58 -2.30 -0.13
N GLY A 59 -17.62 -3.11 -0.37
CA GLY A 59 -17.85 -4.35 0.36
C GLY A 59 -17.86 -4.23 1.90
N GLY A 60 -18.24 -3.07 2.44
CA GLY A 60 -18.31 -2.78 3.88
C GLY A 60 -16.96 -2.61 4.61
N ARG A 61 -15.95 -3.42 4.25
CA ARG A 61 -14.66 -3.52 4.94
C ARG A 61 -13.47 -3.03 4.12
N GLN A 62 -13.66 -2.70 2.85
CA GLN A 62 -12.61 -2.23 1.96
C GLN A 62 -12.67 -0.71 1.80
N LEU A 63 -11.50 -0.07 1.91
CA LEU A 63 -11.27 1.31 1.54
C LEU A 63 -10.15 1.36 0.49
N THR A 64 -10.36 2.17 -0.54
CA THR A 64 -9.31 2.55 -1.50
C THR A 64 -9.17 4.06 -1.45
N VAL A 65 -7.92 4.54 -1.33
CA VAL A 65 -7.59 5.94 -1.49
C VAL A 65 -6.54 6.11 -2.58
N ALA A 66 -6.71 7.12 -3.42
CA ALA A 66 -5.79 7.36 -4.52
C ALA A 66 -5.61 8.86 -4.78
N SER A 67 -4.42 9.20 -5.28
CA SER A 67 -4.19 10.49 -5.90
C SER A 67 -4.79 10.51 -7.30
N GLY A 68 -5.00 11.69 -7.86
CA GLY A 68 -5.10 11.84 -9.31
C GLY A 68 -3.77 11.64 -10.01
N LEU A 69 -3.81 11.97 -11.30
CA LEU A 69 -2.64 12.00 -12.15
C LEU A 69 -1.74 13.18 -11.82
N PHE A 70 -0.49 13.14 -12.29
CA PHE A 70 0.51 14.17 -12.07
C PHE A 70 0.79 14.40 -10.58
N LEU A 71 0.95 13.30 -9.83
CA LEU A 71 1.22 13.32 -8.39
C LEU A 71 2.37 14.28 -7.99
N HIS A 72 3.37 14.50 -8.85
CA HIS A 72 4.44 15.45 -8.57
C HIS A 72 3.93 16.88 -8.27
N GLU A 73 2.92 17.37 -8.99
CA GLU A 73 2.34 18.70 -8.72
C GLU A 73 1.56 18.73 -7.41
N ILE A 74 0.82 17.65 -7.13
CA ILE A 74 0.04 17.49 -5.91
C ILE A 74 0.99 17.50 -4.70
N LEU A 75 2.10 16.77 -4.79
CA LEU A 75 3.16 16.76 -3.78
C LEU A 75 3.83 18.14 -3.62
N ALA A 76 4.07 18.85 -4.72
CA ALA A 76 4.66 20.19 -4.66
C ALA A 76 3.78 21.20 -3.92
N ARG A 77 2.46 21.05 -4.01
CA ARG A 77 1.46 21.84 -3.27
C ARG A 77 1.34 21.42 -1.80
N ALA A 78 1.42 20.12 -1.52
CA ALA A 78 1.19 19.56 -0.19
C ALA A 78 2.43 19.64 0.72
N TYR A 79 3.64 19.52 0.17
CA TYR A 79 4.87 19.39 0.96
C TYR A 79 5.97 20.35 0.46
N PRO A 80 6.62 21.10 1.37
CA PRO A 80 7.80 21.87 1.01
C PRO A 80 8.96 20.93 0.65
N ALA A 81 9.79 21.35 -0.31
CA ALA A 81 11.04 20.65 -0.59
C ALA A 81 12.06 20.98 0.51
N ALA A 82 12.83 19.98 0.96
CA ALA A 82 13.89 20.16 1.94
C ALA A 82 15.18 20.63 1.27
N GLY A 83 16.00 21.43 1.97
CA GLY A 83 17.40 21.67 1.59
C GLY A 83 17.64 22.26 0.20
N GLY A 84 16.64 22.93 -0.41
CA GLY A 84 16.75 23.45 -1.78
C GLY A 84 16.58 22.40 -2.88
N GLU A 85 16.14 21.19 -2.53
CA GLU A 85 15.72 20.18 -3.50
C GLU A 85 14.64 20.73 -4.44
N ARG A 86 14.60 20.17 -5.64
CA ARG A 86 13.66 20.57 -6.68
C ARG A 86 13.08 19.34 -7.35
N ASP A 87 11.91 19.52 -7.93
CA ASP A 87 11.36 18.56 -8.87
C ASP A 87 12.31 18.45 -10.07
N ARG A 88 12.40 17.25 -10.63
CA ARG A 88 13.37 16.92 -11.68
C ARG A 88 12.69 16.22 -12.83
N VAL A 89 13.17 16.49 -14.04
CA VAL A 89 12.82 15.70 -15.21
C VAL A 89 13.69 14.44 -15.19
N GLY A 90 13.08 13.27 -15.23
CA GLY A 90 13.77 11.98 -15.36
C GLY A 90 14.33 11.78 -16.76
N ASP A 91 15.17 10.75 -16.93
CA ASP A 91 15.76 10.39 -18.23
C ASP A 91 14.68 9.98 -19.26
N ASP A 92 13.51 9.62 -18.77
CA ASP A 92 12.27 9.32 -19.50
C ASP A 92 11.48 10.57 -19.94
N GLY A 93 11.97 11.77 -19.61
CA GLY A 93 11.33 13.06 -19.92
C GLY A 93 10.22 13.46 -18.95
N TRP A 94 9.99 12.68 -17.90
CA TRP A 94 8.87 12.90 -16.99
C TRP A 94 9.24 13.67 -15.73
N LEU A 95 8.34 14.54 -15.27
CA LEU A 95 8.52 15.29 -14.03
C LEU A 95 8.29 14.41 -12.80
N ARG A 96 9.27 14.41 -11.91
CA ARG A 96 9.29 13.68 -10.64
C ARG A 96 9.44 14.67 -9.50
N ALA A 97 8.69 14.45 -8.42
CA ALA A 97 8.78 15.29 -7.24
C ALA A 97 10.17 15.23 -6.58
N ALA A 98 10.55 16.30 -5.90
CA ALA A 98 11.71 16.32 -5.02
C ALA A 98 11.67 15.12 -4.05
N PRO A 99 12.79 14.41 -3.83
CA PRO A 99 12.84 13.24 -2.95
C PRO A 99 12.25 13.50 -1.56
N SER A 100 12.48 14.67 -0.96
CA SER A 100 11.93 15.02 0.35
C SER A 100 10.39 15.03 0.38
N ARG A 101 9.73 15.38 -0.73
CA ARG A 101 8.26 15.42 -0.84
C ARG A 101 7.69 14.00 -0.97
N VAL A 102 8.40 13.15 -1.72
CA VAL A 102 8.08 11.72 -1.82
C VAL A 102 8.21 11.06 -0.44
N ALA A 103 9.31 11.33 0.27
CA ALA A 103 9.52 10.85 1.63
C ALA A 103 8.42 11.35 2.59
N ALA A 104 8.01 12.62 2.48
CA ALA A 104 6.93 13.18 3.27
C ALA A 104 5.57 12.50 3.02
N LEU A 105 5.23 12.19 1.75
CA LEU A 105 4.02 11.41 1.45
C LEU A 105 4.11 10.00 2.05
N ASN A 106 5.24 9.30 1.87
CA ASN A 106 5.41 7.95 2.41
C ASN A 106 5.24 7.94 3.94
N ALA A 107 5.84 8.89 4.65
CA ALA A 107 5.65 9.05 6.09
C ALA A 107 4.18 9.37 6.46
N ALA A 108 3.53 10.25 5.70
CA ALA A 108 2.13 10.59 5.94
C ALA A 108 1.18 9.40 5.74
N ILE A 109 1.44 8.51 4.77
CA ILE A 109 0.70 7.26 4.58
C ILE A 109 0.88 6.36 5.80
N ASP A 110 2.11 6.14 6.21
CA ASP A 110 2.47 5.33 7.37
C ASP A 110 1.77 5.81 8.66
N ASP A 111 1.79 7.11 8.92
CA ASP A 111 1.15 7.72 10.09
C ASP A 111 -0.37 7.67 10.01
N TRP A 112 -0.93 7.91 8.82
CA TRP A 112 -2.37 7.78 8.58
C TRP A 112 -2.85 6.35 8.82
N LEU A 113 -2.14 5.33 8.32
CA LEU A 113 -2.51 3.93 8.52
C LEU A 113 -2.49 3.56 10.01
N ARG A 114 -1.51 4.06 10.79
CA ARG A 114 -1.49 3.87 12.25
C ARG A 114 -2.67 4.56 12.94
N LEU A 115 -2.99 5.79 12.52
CA LEU A 115 -4.11 6.55 13.06
C LEU A 115 -5.44 5.83 12.83
N ILE A 116 -5.72 5.40 11.59
CA ILE A 116 -7.00 4.77 11.25
C ILE A 116 -7.13 3.37 11.83
N HIS A 117 -6.02 2.66 12.07
CA HIS A 117 -6.05 1.40 12.82
C HIS A 117 -6.58 1.60 14.24
N GLY A 118 -6.29 2.75 14.86
CA GLY A 118 -6.87 3.15 16.14
C GLY A 118 -8.39 3.42 16.08
N GLN A 119 -8.94 3.76 14.90
CA GLN A 119 -10.37 3.93 14.70
C GLN A 119 -11.07 2.58 14.47
N CYS A 120 -10.56 1.78 13.53
CA CYS A 120 -11.04 0.45 13.25
C CYS A 120 -9.83 -0.44 12.95
N PRO A 121 -9.68 -1.61 13.60
CA PRO A 121 -8.52 -2.46 13.35
C PRO A 121 -8.39 -2.83 11.87
N ILE A 122 -7.24 -2.51 11.29
CA ILE A 122 -6.85 -2.91 9.94
C ILE A 122 -6.45 -4.39 9.96
N LEU A 123 -7.01 -5.17 9.04
CA LEU A 123 -6.59 -6.54 8.78
C LEU A 123 -5.30 -6.55 7.96
N LEU A 124 -5.28 -5.80 6.86
CA LEU A 124 -4.08 -5.56 6.06
C LEU A 124 -4.22 -4.27 5.25
N ALA A 125 -3.08 -3.69 4.89
CA ALA A 125 -2.96 -2.61 3.93
C ALA A 125 -2.07 -3.04 2.76
N TYR A 126 -2.28 -2.42 1.61
CA TYR A 126 -1.50 -2.64 0.41
C TYR A 126 -1.34 -1.30 -0.32
N ARG A 127 -0.10 -0.95 -0.67
CA ARG A 127 0.17 0.16 -1.57
C ARG A 127 0.51 -0.39 -2.94
N ALA A 128 -0.27 0.02 -3.94
CA ALA A 128 0.00 -0.37 -5.31
C ALA A 128 1.28 0.29 -5.81
N GLU A 129 2.07 -0.47 -6.58
CA GLU A 129 3.26 0.06 -7.23
C GLU A 129 2.87 0.63 -8.59
N ASP A 130 3.37 1.83 -8.88
CA ASP A 130 3.46 2.36 -10.22
C ASP A 130 4.69 1.71 -10.91
N PRO A 131 4.50 0.76 -11.84
CA PRO A 131 5.61 0.00 -12.43
C PRO A 131 6.57 0.90 -13.21
N ASP A 132 6.08 2.02 -13.74
CA ASP A 132 6.85 2.99 -14.52
C ASP A 132 7.62 3.98 -13.61
N ALA A 133 7.35 3.95 -12.31
CA ALA A 133 8.00 4.84 -11.34
C ALA A 133 9.38 4.38 -10.86
N GLY A 134 9.85 3.19 -11.29
CA GLY A 134 11.10 2.58 -10.82
C GLY A 134 10.94 1.71 -9.57
N GLY A 135 9.71 1.37 -9.21
CA GLY A 135 9.37 0.46 -8.11
C GLY A 135 9.46 1.08 -6.71
N THR A 136 9.31 0.22 -5.70
CA THR A 136 9.38 0.61 -4.29
C THR A 136 10.64 0.09 -3.63
N ARG A 137 11.35 0.96 -2.89
CA ARG A 137 12.34 0.52 -1.91
C ARG A 137 11.60 0.04 -0.66
N LEU A 138 11.37 -1.27 -0.59
CA LEU A 138 10.57 -1.91 0.45
C LEU A 138 11.25 -1.79 1.84
N SER A 139 10.44 -1.56 2.88
CA SER A 139 10.91 -1.44 4.27
C SER A 139 10.72 -2.74 5.06
N GLY A 140 11.28 -2.80 6.27
CA GLY A 140 11.06 -3.93 7.17
C GLY A 140 9.60 -4.19 7.54
N TRP A 141 8.70 -3.21 7.36
CA TRP A 141 7.26 -3.43 7.52
C TRP A 141 6.73 -4.37 6.43
N HIS A 142 7.18 -4.19 5.18
CA HIS A 142 6.83 -5.11 4.11
C HIS A 142 7.37 -6.52 4.38
N ASP A 143 8.64 -6.64 4.75
CA ASP A 143 9.26 -7.93 5.03
C ASP A 143 8.54 -8.67 6.16
N TRP A 144 8.20 -7.96 7.24
CA TRP A 144 7.40 -8.53 8.31
C TRP A 144 5.98 -8.93 7.83
N SER A 145 5.37 -8.15 6.93
CA SER A 145 4.06 -8.46 6.37
C SER A 145 4.06 -9.76 5.55
N LEU A 146 5.14 -10.05 4.84
CA LEU A 146 5.32 -11.33 4.14
C LEU A 146 5.31 -12.51 5.12
N THR A 147 5.88 -12.35 6.32
CA THR A 147 5.84 -13.41 7.35
C THR A 147 4.43 -13.66 7.91
N ARG A 148 3.52 -12.71 7.75
CA ARG A 148 2.11 -12.79 8.17
C ARG A 148 1.17 -13.26 7.06
N LEU A 149 1.66 -13.36 5.82
CA LEU A 149 0.85 -13.80 4.69
C LEU A 149 0.16 -15.15 4.90
N PRO A 150 0.78 -16.20 5.50
CA PRO A 150 0.10 -17.47 5.77
C PRO A 150 -1.21 -17.30 6.54
N ASP A 151 -1.21 -16.41 7.55
CA ASP A 151 -2.37 -16.16 8.41
C ASP A 151 -3.50 -15.42 7.67
N LEU A 152 -3.22 -14.86 6.49
CA LEU A 152 -4.16 -14.08 5.67
C LEU A 152 -4.68 -14.86 4.46
N LEU A 153 -4.12 -16.03 4.13
CA LEU A 153 -4.42 -16.71 2.87
C LEU A 153 -5.91 -17.06 2.71
N ASP A 154 -6.54 -17.60 3.75
CA ASP A 154 -7.95 -18.00 3.69
C ASP A 154 -8.87 -16.80 3.41
N GLU A 155 -8.60 -15.64 4.03
CA GLU A 155 -9.36 -14.42 3.77
C GLU A 155 -9.11 -13.92 2.34
N LEU A 156 -7.85 -13.91 1.90
CA LEU A 156 -7.46 -13.43 0.59
C LEU A 156 -8.01 -14.30 -0.54
N ASP A 157 -8.02 -15.63 -0.38
CA ASP A 157 -8.54 -16.58 -1.36
C ASP A 157 -10.03 -16.31 -1.62
N GLY A 158 -10.82 -16.09 -0.56
CA GLY A 158 -12.23 -15.72 -0.68
C GLY A 158 -12.49 -14.40 -1.42
N LEU A 159 -11.50 -13.51 -1.54
CA LEU A 159 -11.61 -12.23 -2.25
C LEU A 159 -11.18 -12.31 -3.72
N LEU A 160 -10.51 -13.39 -4.13
CA LEU A 160 -10.03 -13.53 -5.51
C LEU A 160 -11.18 -13.74 -6.51
N ASP A 161 -12.25 -14.36 -6.07
CA ASP A 161 -13.46 -14.60 -6.87
C ASP A 161 -14.36 -13.35 -6.98
N GLU A 162 -14.06 -12.29 -6.23
CA GLU A 162 -14.78 -11.03 -6.29
C GLU A 162 -14.29 -10.13 -7.44
N THR A 163 -15.12 -9.17 -7.83
CA THR A 163 -14.71 -8.05 -8.70
C THR A 163 -14.55 -6.78 -7.87
N GLY A 164 -13.52 -5.99 -8.14
CA GLY A 164 -13.33 -4.66 -7.55
C GLY A 164 -12.06 -4.53 -6.69
N HIS A 165 -12.08 -3.58 -5.77
CA HIS A 165 -10.89 -3.15 -5.01
C HIS A 165 -10.29 -4.25 -4.12
N ALA A 166 -11.12 -5.07 -3.48
CA ALA A 166 -10.62 -6.18 -2.64
C ALA A 166 -9.87 -7.23 -3.46
N ALA A 167 -10.36 -7.57 -4.65
CA ALA A 167 -9.69 -8.48 -5.57
C ALA A 167 -8.42 -7.86 -6.16
N ALA A 168 -8.43 -6.55 -6.48
CA ALA A 168 -7.24 -5.83 -6.95
C ALA A 168 -6.13 -5.80 -5.89
N MET A 169 -6.49 -5.47 -4.65
CA MET A 169 -5.61 -5.53 -3.48
C MET A 169 -5.00 -6.92 -3.33
N THR A 170 -5.83 -7.97 -3.36
CA THR A 170 -5.38 -9.36 -3.18
C THR A 170 -4.39 -9.77 -4.27
N ARG A 171 -4.70 -9.48 -5.54
CA ARG A 171 -3.77 -9.75 -6.66
C ARG A 171 -2.44 -9.02 -6.48
N GLY A 172 -2.48 -7.77 -6.03
CA GLY A 172 -1.29 -6.97 -5.73
C GLY A 172 -0.42 -7.58 -4.62
N VAL A 173 -1.04 -7.98 -3.50
CA VAL A 173 -0.36 -8.68 -2.40
C VAL A 173 0.31 -9.96 -2.88
N MET A 174 -0.42 -10.80 -3.64
CA MET A 174 0.12 -12.05 -4.18
C MET A 174 1.27 -11.82 -5.16
N ALA A 175 1.19 -10.79 -6.00
CA ALA A 175 2.27 -10.42 -6.92
C ALA A 175 3.56 -10.02 -6.17
N MET A 176 3.43 -9.22 -5.10
CA MET A 176 4.58 -8.87 -4.25
C MET A 176 5.17 -10.09 -3.54
N ALA A 177 4.32 -10.95 -2.98
CA ALA A 177 4.76 -12.18 -2.32
C ALA A 177 5.50 -13.13 -3.28
N ARG A 178 5.04 -13.23 -4.54
CA ARG A 178 5.71 -13.99 -5.59
C ARG A 178 7.09 -13.41 -5.89
N ARG A 179 7.18 -12.09 -6.08
CA ARG A 179 8.45 -11.40 -6.36
C ARG A 179 9.47 -11.58 -5.24
N ALA A 180 9.01 -11.63 -3.99
CA ALA A 180 9.86 -11.88 -2.82
C ALA A 180 10.26 -13.36 -2.64
N GLY A 181 9.76 -14.28 -3.48
CA GLY A 181 9.96 -15.73 -3.30
C GLY A 181 9.23 -16.31 -2.08
N ALA A 182 8.36 -15.54 -1.43
CA ALA A 182 7.67 -15.93 -0.21
C ALA A 182 6.62 -17.03 -0.45
N LEU A 183 6.10 -17.14 -1.67
CA LEU A 183 5.11 -18.17 -2.02
C LEU A 183 5.70 -19.58 -2.16
N SER A 184 6.97 -19.69 -2.56
CA SER A 184 7.65 -20.99 -2.73
C SER A 184 7.88 -21.71 -1.39
N GLY A 185 7.88 -20.98 -0.27
CA GLY A 185 7.93 -21.54 1.09
C GLY A 185 6.58 -22.00 1.66
N LEU A 186 5.47 -21.73 0.98
CA LEU A 186 4.09 -22.05 1.42
C LEU A 186 3.61 -23.42 0.93
N GLY A 187 4.54 -24.38 0.78
CA GLY A 187 4.28 -25.69 0.20
C GLY A 187 3.03 -26.41 0.71
N ALA A 188 2.34 -27.11 -0.21
CA ALA A 188 1.15 -27.96 -0.05
C ALA A 188 -0.17 -27.30 0.39
N ALA A 189 -0.16 -26.25 1.21
CA ALA A 189 -1.41 -25.53 1.58
C ALA A 189 -2.01 -24.74 0.41
N THR A 190 -1.18 -24.42 -0.59
CA THR A 190 -1.54 -23.69 -1.81
C THR A 190 -1.85 -24.60 -3.00
N ALA A 191 -1.89 -25.93 -2.82
CA ALA A 191 -2.16 -26.87 -3.93
C ALA A 191 -3.56 -26.71 -4.55
N GLY A 192 -4.48 -26.01 -3.89
CA GLY A 192 -5.78 -25.59 -4.44
C GLY A 192 -5.81 -24.16 -4.99
N VAL A 193 -4.81 -23.33 -4.67
CA VAL A 193 -4.74 -21.93 -5.11
C VAL A 193 -3.99 -21.88 -6.44
N ILE A 194 -4.72 -22.23 -7.49
CA ILE A 194 -4.52 -21.96 -8.91
C ILE A 194 -3.05 -21.94 -9.40
N SER A 195 -2.73 -22.91 -10.26
CA SER A 195 -1.58 -22.89 -11.16
C SER A 195 -1.60 -21.64 -12.05
N TRP A 196 -1.01 -20.55 -11.59
CA TRP A 196 -0.74 -19.35 -12.40
C TRP A 196 0.65 -19.47 -13.02
N THR A 197 0.77 -20.24 -14.10
CA THR A 197 1.91 -20.11 -15.02
C THR A 197 1.67 -18.87 -15.88
N ASP A 198 2.46 -17.83 -15.64
CA ASP A 198 2.45 -16.59 -16.43
C ASP A 198 2.71 -16.90 -17.92
N GLY A 199 1.91 -16.30 -18.79
CA GLY A 199 2.35 -16.00 -20.16
C GLY A 199 2.98 -14.60 -20.16
N PRO A 200 4.13 -14.37 -20.81
CA PRO A 200 4.65 -13.03 -21.02
C PRO A 200 3.70 -12.26 -21.96
N ALA A 201 3.57 -10.96 -21.72
CA ALA A 201 3.01 -10.01 -22.68
C ALA A 201 3.90 -9.92 -23.94
#